data_AF-A0A8J8T5Y1-F1
#
_entry.id   AF-A0A8J8T5Y1-F1
#
_cell.length_a   1.000
_cell.length_b   1.000
_cell.length_c   1.000
_cell.angle_alpha   90.00
_cell.angle_beta   90.00
_cell.angle_gamma   90.00
#
_symmetry.space_group_name_H-M   'P 1'
#
loop_
_entity.id
_entity.type
_entity.pdbx_description
1 polymer ?
#
loop_
_entity_poly.entity_id
_entity_poly.type
_entity_poly.pdbx_seq_one_letter_code
_entity_poly.pdbx_strand_id
1 'polypeptide(L)'
;MNILIKNKQKKGQEMALYLKQQQQRRLDVIETYYQSINEAEKWRDKERLAAIDIQKNWRMLKVKWNYHKILKSCRLIQRVYRGYHKGRMVFFGETERRNQQMQMAFFHEMAKIIQKYYRGYYSRKYEHDFYARKTYLNHVQHKNEEVRKKLDEYQRQMMIEEQKRQEQTARTEFAELAGNLHHLVSTKAIPGVYNPPFVNIKPQAFNVEVEQHLKSTFKVNYEWRPPNKEKIEFFRTLSQEQQKLMKQQKLTAK
;
A
#
# COMPACT_ATOMS: atom_id res chain seq x y z
N MET A 1 80.51 10.59 137.55
CA MET A 1 81.09 9.61 136.58
C MET A 1 80.10 8.55 136.09
N ASN A 2 79.13 8.09 136.91
CA ASN A 2 78.16 7.03 136.53
C ASN A 2 77.10 7.38 135.46
N ILE A 3 76.71 8.65 135.29
CA ILE A 3 75.64 9.05 134.35
C ILE A 3 76.11 9.05 132.89
N LEU A 4 77.36 9.47 132.64
CA LEU A 4 77.99 9.48 131.31
C LEU A 4 78.21 8.07 130.75
N ILE A 5 78.53 7.10 131.62
CA ILE A 5 78.71 5.69 131.25
C ILE A 5 77.35 5.06 130.88
N LYS A 6 76.29 5.33 131.68
CA LYS A 6 74.93 4.87 131.39
C LYS A 6 74.38 5.43 130.07
N ASN A 7 74.65 6.70 129.75
CA ASN A 7 74.22 7.30 128.47
C ASN A 7 74.99 6.77 127.25
N LYS A 8 76.29 6.48 127.37
CA LYS A 8 77.05 5.79 126.32
C LYS A 8 76.56 4.35 126.10
N GLN A 9 76.25 3.63 127.18
CA GLN A 9 75.67 2.28 127.09
C GLN A 9 74.27 2.30 126.45
N LYS A 10 73.41 3.28 126.78
CA LYS A 10 72.07 3.41 126.19
C LYS A 10 72.12 3.74 124.70
N LYS A 11 72.98 4.67 124.27
CA LYS A 11 73.20 4.97 122.83
C LYS A 11 73.81 3.78 122.07
N GLY A 12 74.68 3.00 122.70
CA GLY A 12 75.22 1.76 122.14
C GLY A 12 74.15 0.68 121.95
N GLN A 13 73.23 0.55 122.91
CA GLN A 13 72.07 -0.36 122.82
C GLN A 13 71.09 0.07 121.72
N GLU A 14 70.81 1.37 121.58
CA GLU A 14 69.96 1.89 120.49
C GLU A 14 70.58 1.68 119.10
N MET A 15 71.89 1.90 118.95
CA MET A 15 72.60 1.63 117.69
C MET A 15 72.63 0.13 117.35
N ALA A 16 72.84 -0.74 118.35
CA ALA A 16 72.78 -2.19 118.16
C ALA A 16 71.37 -2.66 117.74
N LEU A 17 70.31 -2.06 118.32
CA LEU A 17 68.93 -2.34 117.94
C LEU A 17 68.63 -1.90 116.50
N TYR A 18 69.09 -0.71 116.10
CA TYR A 18 68.92 -0.21 114.73
C TYR A 18 69.63 -1.11 113.70
N LEU A 19 70.87 -1.52 113.96
CA LEU A 19 71.61 -2.42 113.08
C LEU A 19 70.93 -3.79 112.98
N LYS A 20 70.39 -4.32 114.09
CA LYS A 20 69.60 -5.56 114.08
C LYS A 20 68.32 -5.42 113.26
N GLN A 21 67.60 -4.31 113.38
CA GLN A 21 66.40 -4.02 112.56
C GLN A 21 66.73 -3.82 111.08
N GLN A 22 67.87 -3.21 110.75
CA GLN A 22 68.34 -3.06 109.37
C GLN A 22 68.71 -4.41 108.76
N GLN A 23 69.41 -5.27 109.51
CA GLN A 23 69.71 -6.64 109.09
C GLN A 23 68.44 -7.46 108.90
N GLN A 24 67.48 -7.37 109.84
CA GLN A 24 66.20 -8.05 109.73
C GLN A 24 65.44 -7.59 108.48
N ARG A 25 65.29 -6.28 108.26
CA ARG A 25 64.64 -5.76 107.05
C ARG A 25 65.32 -6.23 105.77
N ARG A 26 66.65 -6.30 105.75
CA ARG A 26 67.39 -6.83 104.59
C ARG A 26 67.07 -8.31 104.35
N LEU A 27 67.00 -9.11 105.41
CA LEU A 27 66.62 -10.52 105.33
C LEU A 27 65.16 -10.67 104.87
N ASP A 28 64.24 -9.88 105.42
CA ASP A 28 62.82 -9.88 105.03
C ASP A 28 62.64 -9.49 103.55
N VAL A 29 63.40 -8.52 103.05
CA VAL A 29 63.40 -8.14 101.62
C VAL A 29 63.92 -9.28 100.73
N ILE A 30 64.98 -9.97 101.17
CA ILE A 30 65.51 -11.13 100.43
C ILE A 30 64.50 -12.27 100.44
N GLU A 31 63.86 -12.54 101.58
CA GLU A 31 62.88 -13.60 101.72
C GLU A 31 61.63 -13.33 100.88
N THR A 32 61.06 -12.12 100.94
CA THR A 32 59.93 -11.72 100.10
C THR A 32 60.26 -11.77 98.61
N TYR A 33 61.49 -11.42 98.22
CA TYR A 33 61.96 -11.58 96.85
C TYR A 33 61.94 -13.04 96.41
N TYR A 34 62.52 -13.96 97.18
CA TYR A 34 62.51 -15.38 96.84
C TYR A 34 61.11 -16.01 96.89
N GLN A 35 60.25 -15.58 97.81
CA GLN A 35 58.84 -15.97 97.84
C GLN A 35 58.13 -15.55 96.53
N SER A 36 58.33 -14.31 96.07
CA SER A 36 57.74 -13.84 94.82
C SER A 36 58.24 -14.61 93.58
N ILE A 37 59.51 -15.01 93.56
CA ILE A 37 60.07 -15.85 92.49
C ILE A 37 59.42 -17.23 92.49
N ASN A 38 59.31 -17.86 93.67
CA ASN A 38 58.73 -19.20 93.78
C ASN A 38 57.25 -19.20 93.38
N GLU A 39 56.50 -18.16 93.75
CA GLU A 39 55.12 -17.98 93.32
C GLU A 39 55.00 -17.75 91.82
N ALA A 40 55.86 -16.91 91.23
CA ALA A 40 55.90 -16.69 89.79
C ALA A 40 56.26 -17.98 89.03
N GLU A 41 57.23 -18.74 89.52
CA GLU A 41 57.66 -20.01 88.90
C GLU A 41 56.54 -21.05 88.93
N LYS A 42 55.80 -21.13 90.06
CA LYS A 42 54.66 -22.04 90.21
C LYS A 42 53.58 -21.83 89.13
N TRP A 43 53.36 -20.60 88.69
CA TRP A 43 52.32 -20.26 87.70
C TRP A 43 52.84 -20.04 86.28
N ARG A 44 54.16 -19.95 86.08
CA ARG A 44 54.82 -19.63 84.81
C ARG A 44 54.25 -20.41 83.62
N ASP A 45 54.13 -21.73 83.74
CA ASP A 45 53.66 -22.55 82.62
C ASP A 45 52.17 -22.33 82.30
N LYS A 46 51.33 -22.14 83.32
CA LYS A 46 49.91 -21.88 83.12
C LYS A 46 49.70 -20.54 82.42
N GLU A 47 50.42 -19.50 82.86
CA GLU A 47 50.38 -18.18 82.23
C GLU A 47 50.95 -18.22 80.81
N ARG A 48 52.05 -18.94 80.60
CA ARG A 48 52.64 -19.15 79.27
C ARG A 48 51.65 -19.81 78.31
N LEU A 49 50.97 -20.87 78.73
CA LEU A 49 49.96 -21.56 77.91
C LEU A 49 48.76 -20.66 77.63
N ALA A 50 48.25 -19.93 78.63
CA ALA A 50 47.16 -18.98 78.45
C ALA A 50 47.55 -17.86 77.46
N ALA A 51 48.77 -17.33 77.55
CA ALA A 51 49.29 -16.34 76.63
C ALA A 51 49.41 -16.90 75.19
N ILE A 52 49.91 -18.13 75.02
CA ILE A 52 49.94 -18.82 73.73
C ILE A 52 48.53 -18.97 73.16
N ASP A 53 47.55 -19.32 74.00
CA ASP A 53 46.15 -19.48 73.58
C ASP A 53 45.51 -18.16 73.14
N ILE A 54 45.79 -17.06 73.85
CA ILE A 54 45.35 -15.73 73.44
C ILE A 54 45.99 -15.35 72.10
N GLN A 55 47.31 -15.53 71.98
CA GLN A 55 48.05 -15.17 70.76
C GLN A 55 47.62 -15.99 69.56
N LYS A 56 47.46 -17.31 69.70
CA LYS A 56 47.05 -18.19 68.59
C LYS A 56 45.63 -17.83 68.12
N ASN A 57 44.71 -17.58 69.05
CA ASN A 57 43.34 -17.18 68.73
C ASN A 57 43.31 -15.81 68.04
N TRP A 58 44.08 -14.84 68.52
CA TRP A 58 44.16 -13.52 67.89
C TRP A 58 44.72 -13.60 66.45
N ARG A 59 45.80 -14.36 66.23
CA ARG A 59 46.37 -14.57 64.89
C ARG A 59 45.35 -15.22 63.95
N MET A 60 44.63 -16.24 64.42
CA MET A 60 43.55 -16.88 63.66
C MET A 60 42.41 -15.90 63.34
N LEU A 61 41.94 -15.12 64.32
CA LEU A 61 40.87 -14.14 64.13
C LEU A 61 41.24 -13.08 63.09
N LYS A 62 42.47 -12.57 63.13
CA LYS A 62 42.99 -11.61 62.15
C LYS A 62 42.89 -12.16 60.72
N VAL A 63 43.33 -13.40 60.51
CA VAL A 63 43.25 -14.07 59.20
C VAL A 63 41.79 -14.30 58.80
N LYS A 64 40.95 -14.77 59.74
CA LYS A 64 39.52 -15.00 59.51
C LYS A 64 38.82 -13.72 59.08
N TRP A 65 39.05 -12.59 59.72
CA TRP A 65 38.46 -11.31 59.34
C TRP A 65 38.89 -10.87 57.94
N ASN A 66 40.18 -11.00 57.61
CA ASN A 66 40.67 -10.68 56.27
C ASN A 66 40.01 -11.56 55.20
N TYR A 67 39.92 -12.86 55.45
CA TYR A 67 39.22 -13.80 54.55
C TYR A 67 37.76 -13.40 54.34
N HIS A 68 37.03 -13.08 55.41
CA HIS A 68 35.62 -12.66 55.30
C HIS A 68 35.48 -11.32 54.56
N LYS A 69 36.42 -10.39 54.74
CA LYS A 69 36.43 -9.12 54.00
C LYS A 69 36.55 -9.38 52.49
N ILE A 70 37.52 -10.19 52.08
CA ILE A 70 37.73 -10.56 50.68
C ILE A 70 36.49 -11.29 50.13
N LEU A 71 35.96 -12.27 50.86
CA LEU A 71 34.80 -13.03 50.44
C LEU A 71 33.56 -12.14 50.23
N LYS A 72 33.33 -11.18 51.12
CA LYS A 72 32.25 -10.18 50.98
C LYS A 72 32.44 -9.34 49.72
N SER A 73 33.66 -8.86 49.47
CA SER A 73 33.98 -8.09 48.26
C SER A 73 33.77 -8.92 46.98
N CYS A 74 34.24 -10.17 46.94
CA CYS A 74 34.03 -11.06 45.80
C CYS A 74 32.54 -11.31 45.54
N ARG A 75 31.76 -11.60 46.59
CA ARG A 75 30.31 -11.80 46.47
C ARG A 75 29.61 -10.54 45.96
N LEU A 76 30.03 -9.35 46.42
CA LEU A 76 29.50 -8.07 45.94
C LEU A 76 29.75 -7.90 44.45
N ILE A 77 31.00 -8.07 43.99
CA ILE A 77 31.38 -7.96 42.58
C ILE A 77 30.56 -8.95 41.74
N GLN A 78 30.51 -10.21 42.15
CA GLN A 78 29.74 -11.24 41.45
C GLN A 78 28.24 -10.91 41.39
N ARG A 79 27.64 -10.43 42.49
CA ARG A 79 26.24 -10.03 42.54
C ARG A 79 25.96 -8.88 41.57
N VAL A 80 26.79 -7.83 41.61
CA VAL A 80 26.64 -6.65 40.73
C VAL A 80 26.79 -7.06 39.26
N TYR A 81 27.81 -7.86 38.95
CA TYR A 81 28.06 -8.35 37.59
C TYR A 81 26.90 -9.19 37.07
N ARG A 82 26.40 -10.16 37.85
CA ARG A 82 25.24 -10.98 37.45
C ARG A 82 24.00 -10.12 37.20
N GLY A 83 23.76 -9.10 38.03
CA GLY A 83 22.66 -8.16 37.83
C GLY A 83 22.83 -7.29 36.58
N TYR A 84 24.06 -6.86 36.28
CA TYR A 84 24.37 -6.14 35.05
C TYR A 84 24.18 -7.03 33.81
N HIS A 85 24.81 -8.20 33.78
CA HIS A 85 24.80 -9.10 32.63
C HIS A 85 23.41 -9.68 32.34
N LYS A 86 22.68 -10.13 33.37
CA LYS A 86 21.35 -10.76 33.16
C LYS A 86 20.21 -9.76 33.02
N GLY A 87 20.31 -8.61 33.70
CA GLY A 87 19.22 -7.63 33.73
C GLY A 87 19.52 -6.44 32.83
N ARG A 88 20.55 -5.66 33.19
CA ARG A 88 20.80 -4.35 32.55
C ARG A 88 21.20 -4.48 31.08
N MET A 89 22.08 -5.41 30.73
CA MET A 89 22.49 -5.61 29.34
C MET A 89 21.30 -5.96 28.45
N VAL A 90 20.44 -6.88 28.90
CA VAL A 90 19.22 -7.26 28.18
C VAL A 90 18.28 -6.06 28.05
N PHE A 91 18.04 -5.34 29.14
CA PHE A 91 17.19 -4.15 29.13
C PHE A 91 17.71 -3.07 28.16
N PHE A 92 19.00 -2.77 28.18
CA PHE A 92 19.60 -1.79 27.27
C PHE A 92 19.52 -2.26 25.81
N GLY A 93 19.81 -3.53 25.54
CA GLY A 93 19.68 -4.10 24.19
C GLY A 93 18.24 -4.04 23.66
N GLU A 94 17.24 -4.39 24.48
CA GLU A 94 15.84 -4.31 24.09
C GLU A 94 15.36 -2.86 23.91
N THR A 95 15.83 -1.94 24.74
CA THR A 95 15.53 -0.51 24.62
C THR A 95 16.12 0.05 23.32
N GLU A 96 17.36 -0.29 23.01
CA GLU A 96 18.02 0.11 21.77
C GLU A 96 17.29 -0.47 20.54
N ARG A 97 16.98 -1.77 20.55
CA ARG A 97 16.21 -2.44 19.50
C ARG A 97 14.85 -1.76 19.27
N ARG A 98 14.14 -1.44 20.35
CA ARG A 98 12.85 -0.71 20.29
C ARG A 98 13.03 0.67 19.66
N ASN A 99 14.04 1.42 20.08
CA ASN A 99 14.31 2.75 19.53
C ASN A 99 14.66 2.69 18.03
N GLN A 100 15.47 1.73 17.62
CA GLN A 100 15.80 1.48 16.20
C GLN A 100 14.54 1.15 15.39
N GLN A 101 13.66 0.30 15.91
CA GLN A 101 12.39 -0.02 15.26
C GLN A 101 11.48 1.20 15.09
N MET A 102 11.37 2.03 16.13
CA MET A 102 10.60 3.27 16.05
C MET A 102 11.19 4.24 15.02
N GLN A 103 12.50 4.37 14.99
CA GLN A 103 13.20 5.22 14.04
C GLN A 103 13.03 4.73 12.59
N MET A 104 13.17 3.42 12.36
CA MET A 104 12.93 2.81 11.05
C MET A 104 11.48 3.01 10.59
N ALA A 105 10.50 2.82 11.48
CA ALA A 105 9.09 3.03 11.16
C ALA A 105 8.82 4.48 10.76
N PHE A 106 9.39 5.45 11.48
CA PHE A 106 9.30 6.87 11.12
C PHE A 106 9.88 7.14 9.74
N PHE A 107 11.07 6.64 9.44
CA PHE A 107 11.69 6.84 8.12
C PHE A 107 10.93 6.13 6.99
N HIS A 108 10.34 4.96 7.25
CA HIS A 108 9.46 4.30 6.28
C HIS A 108 8.23 5.15 5.96
N GLU A 109 7.59 5.76 6.96
CA GLU A 109 6.47 6.69 6.71
C GLU A 109 6.90 7.90 5.87
N MET A 110 8.04 8.52 6.21
CA MET A 110 8.57 9.64 5.43
C MET A 110 8.92 9.23 4.00
N ALA A 111 9.51 8.04 3.82
CA ALA A 111 9.83 7.50 2.51
C ALA A 111 8.57 7.30 1.66
N LYS A 112 7.47 6.78 2.23
CA LYS A 112 6.19 6.64 1.50
C LYS A 112 5.69 7.98 0.98
N ILE A 113 5.79 9.05 1.77
CA ILE A 113 5.38 10.39 1.37
C ILE A 113 6.23 10.86 0.19
N ILE A 114 7.56 10.82 0.32
CA ILE A 114 8.49 11.22 -0.74
C ILE A 114 8.22 10.44 -2.02
N GLN A 115 8.10 9.11 -1.91
CA GLN A 115 7.84 8.26 -3.06
C GLN A 115 6.48 8.52 -3.72
N LYS A 116 5.43 8.81 -2.94
CA LYS A 116 4.10 9.20 -3.47
C LYS A 116 4.21 10.47 -4.33
N TYR A 117 4.87 11.50 -3.81
CA TYR A 117 5.06 12.75 -4.55
C TYR A 117 5.93 12.54 -5.79
N TYR A 118 7.02 11.78 -5.67
CA TYR A 118 7.90 11.48 -6.78
C TYR A 118 7.18 10.70 -7.90
N ARG A 119 6.43 9.65 -7.57
CA ARG A 119 5.63 8.90 -8.56
C ARG A 119 4.64 9.80 -9.28
N GLY A 120 3.97 10.69 -8.55
CA GLY A 120 3.06 11.68 -9.13
C GLY A 120 3.77 12.66 -10.07
N TYR A 121 4.92 13.20 -9.66
CA TYR A 121 5.74 14.07 -10.51
C TYR A 121 6.21 13.34 -11.78
N TYR A 122 6.75 12.13 -11.63
CA TYR A 122 7.29 11.35 -12.73
C TYR A 122 6.23 11.05 -13.79
N SER A 123 5.05 10.57 -13.37
CA SER A 123 3.95 10.26 -14.28
C SER A 123 3.48 11.50 -15.05
N ARG A 124 3.32 12.65 -14.38
CA ARG A 124 2.93 13.92 -15.02
C ARG A 124 3.99 14.48 -15.97
N LYS A 125 5.26 14.16 -15.77
CA LYS A 125 6.34 14.69 -16.60
C LYS A 125 6.67 13.80 -17.79
N TYR A 126 6.61 12.47 -17.62
CA TYR A 126 7.18 11.53 -18.59
C TYR A 126 6.17 10.53 -19.17
N GLU A 127 5.04 10.26 -18.51
CA GLU A 127 4.05 9.28 -19.01
C GLU A 127 2.79 9.93 -19.58
N HIS A 128 2.32 11.01 -18.93
CA HIS A 128 1.03 11.61 -19.24
C HIS A 128 1.20 13.06 -19.68
N ASP A 129 1.06 13.31 -20.99
CA ASP A 129 0.88 14.65 -21.52
C ASP A 129 -0.62 14.95 -21.69
N PHE A 130 -1.18 15.66 -20.70
CA PHE A 130 -2.58 16.06 -20.70
C PHE A 130 -2.92 16.94 -21.90
N TYR A 131 -2.03 17.86 -22.27
CA TYR A 131 -2.30 18.82 -23.34
C TYR A 131 -2.24 18.13 -24.70
N ALA A 132 -1.26 17.26 -24.94
CA ALA A 132 -1.22 16.45 -26.14
C ALA A 132 -2.47 15.56 -26.27
N ARG A 133 -2.91 14.92 -25.19
CA ARG A 133 -4.13 14.10 -25.20
C ARG A 133 -5.38 14.93 -25.47
N LYS A 134 -5.50 16.12 -24.86
CA LYS A 134 -6.63 17.03 -25.10
C LYS A 134 -6.67 17.49 -26.55
N THR A 135 -5.53 17.89 -27.11
CA THR A 135 -5.40 18.28 -28.52
C THR A 135 -5.79 17.13 -29.45
N TYR A 136 -5.32 15.91 -29.17
CA TYR A 136 -5.71 14.72 -29.94
C TYR A 136 -7.23 14.47 -29.90
N LEU A 137 -7.85 14.50 -28.72
CA LEU A 137 -9.29 14.29 -28.59
C LEU A 137 -10.11 15.36 -29.33
N ASN A 138 -9.71 16.63 -29.24
CA ASN A 138 -10.34 17.71 -29.99
C ASN A 138 -10.20 17.49 -31.51
N HIS A 139 -9.03 17.04 -31.97
CA HIS A 139 -8.82 16.71 -33.37
C HIS A 139 -9.74 15.57 -33.85
N VAL A 140 -9.83 14.50 -33.06
CA VAL A 140 -10.74 13.37 -33.34
C VAL A 140 -12.20 13.82 -33.37
N GLN A 141 -12.61 14.69 -32.45
CA GLN A 141 -13.96 15.25 -32.43
C GLN A 141 -14.25 16.04 -33.72
N HIS A 142 -13.36 16.95 -34.12
CA HIS A 142 -13.54 17.71 -35.36
C HIS A 142 -13.58 16.80 -36.59
N LYS A 143 -12.74 15.76 -36.66
CA LYS A 143 -12.82 14.79 -37.76
C LYS A 143 -14.13 14.01 -37.77
N ASN A 144 -14.65 13.62 -36.62
CA ASN A 144 -15.96 12.98 -36.53
C ASN A 144 -17.08 13.91 -37.00
N GLU A 145 -17.04 15.19 -36.63
CA GLU A 145 -18.00 16.20 -37.09
C GLU A 145 -17.93 16.39 -38.61
N GLU A 146 -16.72 16.47 -39.19
CA GLU A 146 -16.53 16.53 -40.64
C GLU A 146 -17.12 15.30 -41.35
N VAL A 147 -16.85 14.10 -40.83
CA VAL A 147 -17.36 12.85 -41.41
C VAL A 147 -18.89 12.79 -41.31
N ARG A 148 -19.47 13.18 -40.17
CA ARG A 148 -20.94 13.24 -40.01
C ARG A 148 -21.57 14.20 -41.01
N LYS A 149 -21.00 15.40 -41.20
CA LYS A 149 -21.49 16.35 -42.22
C LYS A 149 -21.46 15.76 -43.63
N LYS A 150 -20.37 15.07 -43.98
CA LYS A 150 -20.25 14.39 -45.29
C LYS A 150 -21.28 13.28 -45.45
N LEU A 151 -21.53 12.49 -44.40
CA LEU A 151 -22.55 11.44 -44.43
C LEU A 151 -23.97 12.02 -44.57
N ASP A 152 -24.28 13.10 -43.85
CA ASP A 152 -25.56 13.79 -43.95
C ASP A 152 -25.78 14.36 -45.37
N GLU A 153 -24.75 14.98 -45.95
CA GLU A 153 -24.81 15.52 -47.31
C GLU A 153 -24.98 14.40 -48.34
N TYR A 154 -24.21 13.31 -48.22
CA TYR A 154 -24.36 12.12 -49.06
C TYR A 154 -25.76 11.51 -48.94
N GLN A 155 -26.31 11.41 -47.72
CA GLN A 155 -27.67 10.90 -47.51
C GLN A 155 -28.72 11.79 -48.17
N ARG A 156 -28.58 13.13 -48.09
CA ARG A 156 -29.47 14.07 -48.80
C ARG A 156 -29.38 13.90 -50.31
N GLN A 157 -28.16 13.81 -50.86
CA GLN A 157 -27.95 13.59 -52.29
C GLN A 157 -28.60 12.28 -52.75
N MET A 158 -28.37 11.19 -52.01
CA MET A 158 -28.99 9.89 -52.27
C MET A 158 -30.52 9.93 -52.20
N MET A 159 -31.11 10.64 -51.24
CA MET A 159 -32.56 10.82 -51.16
C MET A 159 -33.12 11.58 -52.36
N ILE A 160 -32.45 12.67 -52.79
CA ILE A 160 -32.86 13.44 -53.97
C ILE A 160 -32.75 12.60 -55.24
N GLU A 161 -31.66 11.86 -55.41
CA GLU A 161 -31.47 10.98 -56.56
C GLU A 161 -32.50 9.85 -56.59
N GLU A 162 -32.79 9.25 -55.44
CA GLU A 162 -33.80 8.20 -55.33
C GLU A 162 -35.20 8.74 -55.59
N GLN A 163 -35.54 9.95 -55.10
CA GLN A 163 -36.82 10.60 -55.39
C GLN A 163 -36.97 10.89 -56.89
N LYS A 164 -35.91 11.40 -57.54
CA LYS A 164 -35.89 11.60 -59.00
C LYS A 164 -36.05 10.28 -59.75
N ARG A 165 -35.38 9.22 -59.29
CA ARG A 165 -35.50 7.87 -59.89
C ARG A 165 -36.92 7.34 -59.77
N GLN A 166 -37.52 7.47 -58.58
CA GLN A 166 -38.90 7.05 -58.33
C GLN A 166 -39.89 7.82 -59.20
N GLU A 167 -39.74 9.14 -59.30
CA GLU A 167 -40.56 9.96 -60.20
C GLU A 167 -40.40 9.54 -61.65
N GLN A 168 -39.17 9.29 -62.11
CA GLN A 168 -38.92 8.84 -63.47
C GLN A 168 -39.54 7.47 -63.74
N THR A 169 -39.42 6.51 -62.82
CA THR A 169 -40.07 5.19 -62.95
C THR A 169 -41.58 5.29 -62.93
N ALA A 170 -42.15 6.16 -62.08
CA ALA A 170 -43.58 6.40 -62.04
C ALA A 170 -44.09 6.97 -63.38
N ARG A 171 -43.32 7.90 -63.97
CA ARG A 171 -43.62 8.48 -65.30
C ARG A 171 -43.55 7.44 -66.41
N THR A 172 -42.55 6.55 -66.40
CA THR A 172 -42.43 5.49 -67.42
C THR A 172 -43.53 4.45 -67.26
N GLU A 173 -43.82 3.99 -66.04
CA GLU A 173 -44.93 3.06 -65.77
C GLU A 173 -46.28 3.65 -66.17
N PHE A 174 -46.51 4.94 -65.84
CA PHE A 174 -47.70 5.66 -66.27
C PHE A 174 -47.80 5.75 -67.79
N ALA A 175 -46.69 6.04 -68.48
CA ALA A 175 -46.65 6.11 -69.94
C ALA A 175 -46.91 4.76 -70.60
N GLU A 176 -46.35 3.67 -70.06
CA GLU A 176 -46.61 2.30 -70.54
C GLU A 176 -48.06 1.89 -70.33
N LEU A 177 -48.61 2.13 -69.14
CA LEU A 177 -50.00 1.82 -68.82
C LEU A 177 -50.98 2.65 -69.66
N ALA A 178 -50.71 3.95 -69.80
CA ALA A 178 -51.45 4.83 -70.70
C ALA A 178 -51.34 4.35 -72.16
N GLY A 179 -50.15 3.95 -72.61
CA GLY A 179 -49.93 3.33 -73.93
C GLY A 179 -50.71 2.03 -74.13
N ASN A 180 -50.84 1.18 -73.11
CA ASN A 180 -51.63 -0.04 -73.20
C ASN A 180 -53.14 0.20 -73.14
N LEU A 181 -53.61 1.30 -72.55
CA LEU A 181 -55.04 1.58 -72.37
C LEU A 181 -55.59 2.64 -73.34
N HIS A 182 -54.74 3.44 -74.01
CA HIS A 182 -55.20 4.59 -74.80
C HIS A 182 -56.11 4.22 -75.97
N HIS A 183 -56.05 2.99 -76.48
CA HIS A 183 -56.94 2.54 -77.56
C HIS A 183 -58.34 2.19 -77.05
N LEU A 184 -58.52 1.92 -75.74
CA LEU A 184 -59.81 1.63 -75.12
C LEU A 184 -60.62 2.89 -74.79
N VAL A 185 -60.00 4.06 -74.91
CA VAL A 185 -60.55 5.35 -74.51
C VAL A 185 -60.40 6.36 -75.64
N SER A 186 -61.47 7.06 -76.01
CA SER A 186 -61.41 8.09 -77.05
C SER A 186 -60.56 9.27 -76.60
N THR A 187 -59.64 9.66 -77.47
CA THR A 187 -58.92 10.93 -77.36
C THR A 187 -59.68 12.00 -78.16
N LYS A 188 -59.33 13.28 -77.98
CA LYS A 188 -59.93 14.38 -78.75
C LYS A 188 -59.71 14.23 -80.27
N ALA A 189 -58.66 13.53 -80.67
CA ALA A 189 -58.25 13.38 -82.07
C ALA A 189 -58.65 12.03 -82.68
N ILE A 190 -58.71 10.95 -81.91
CA ILE A 190 -58.96 9.59 -82.40
C ILE A 190 -59.99 8.89 -81.50
N PRO A 191 -61.09 8.35 -82.05
CA PRO A 191 -62.06 7.56 -81.30
C PRO A 191 -61.46 6.24 -80.79
N GLY A 192 -61.78 5.87 -79.55
CA GLY A 192 -61.38 4.59 -78.96
C GLY A 192 -62.23 3.44 -79.49
N VAL A 193 -61.80 2.19 -79.25
CA VAL A 193 -62.46 0.97 -79.74
C VAL A 193 -63.93 0.88 -79.33
N TYR A 194 -64.29 1.41 -78.16
CA TYR A 194 -65.67 1.41 -77.64
C TYR A 194 -66.51 2.63 -78.07
N ASN A 195 -65.99 3.52 -78.89
CA ASN A 195 -66.71 4.67 -79.45
C ASN A 195 -66.40 4.88 -80.95
N PRO A 196 -66.67 3.88 -81.80
CA PRO A 196 -66.43 3.98 -83.24
C PRO A 196 -67.34 5.04 -83.90
N PRO A 197 -66.85 5.78 -84.91
CA PRO A 197 -67.52 6.97 -85.47
C PRO A 197 -68.83 6.69 -86.23
N PHE A 198 -69.16 5.42 -86.51
CA PHE A 198 -70.29 5.03 -87.35
C PHE A 198 -71.36 4.21 -86.63
N VAL A 199 -71.31 4.11 -85.30
CA VAL A 199 -72.24 3.28 -84.51
C VAL A 199 -73.14 4.17 -83.65
N ASN A 200 -74.45 4.10 -83.87
CA ASN A 200 -75.45 4.92 -83.16
C ASN A 200 -75.74 4.46 -81.73
N ILE A 201 -75.40 3.21 -81.39
CA ILE A 201 -75.61 2.64 -80.06
C ILE A 201 -74.25 2.29 -79.47
N LYS A 202 -73.80 3.08 -78.51
CA LYS A 202 -72.54 2.83 -77.81
C LYS A 202 -72.69 1.61 -76.89
N PRO A 203 -71.65 0.77 -76.74
CA PRO A 203 -71.67 -0.31 -75.77
C PRO A 203 -71.82 0.25 -74.35
N GLN A 204 -72.85 -0.22 -73.64
CA GLN A 204 -73.14 0.15 -72.26
C GLN A 204 -73.02 -1.08 -71.35
N ALA A 205 -72.46 -0.88 -70.17
CA ALA A 205 -72.47 -1.85 -69.08
C ALA A 205 -73.13 -1.18 -67.88
N PHE A 206 -74.09 -1.85 -67.23
CA PHE A 206 -74.80 -1.31 -66.06
C PHE A 206 -75.37 0.11 -66.28
N ASN A 207 -75.98 0.36 -67.44
CA ASN A 207 -76.61 1.63 -67.85
C ASN A 207 -75.68 2.85 -67.99
N VAL A 208 -74.38 2.63 -68.20
CA VAL A 208 -73.41 3.70 -68.46
C VAL A 208 -72.48 3.27 -69.61
N GLU A 209 -71.97 4.24 -70.38
CA GLU A 209 -71.01 3.98 -71.44
C GLU A 209 -69.74 3.29 -70.90
N VAL A 210 -69.32 2.22 -71.57
CA VAL A 210 -68.13 1.43 -71.17
C VAL A 210 -66.87 2.32 -71.09
N GLU A 211 -66.74 3.29 -71.99
CA GLU A 211 -65.62 4.22 -71.98
C GLU A 211 -65.62 5.13 -70.73
N GLN A 212 -66.80 5.56 -70.25
CA GLN A 212 -66.92 6.38 -69.04
C GLN A 212 -66.59 5.57 -67.79
N HIS A 213 -66.94 4.27 -67.76
CA HIS A 213 -66.49 3.32 -66.76
C HIS A 213 -64.96 3.16 -66.75
N LEU A 214 -64.33 3.04 -67.92
CA LEU A 214 -62.86 2.92 -68.01
C LEU A 214 -62.15 4.19 -67.57
N LYS A 215 -62.67 5.38 -67.93
CA LYS A 215 -62.13 6.67 -67.47
C LYS A 215 -62.25 6.85 -65.95
N SER A 216 -63.41 6.50 -65.37
CA SER A 216 -63.64 6.65 -63.93
C SER A 216 -62.82 5.64 -63.13
N THR A 217 -62.80 4.38 -63.55
CA THR A 217 -62.02 3.32 -62.88
C THR A 217 -60.51 3.57 -62.95
N PHE A 218 -59.98 3.99 -64.10
CA PHE A 218 -58.56 4.34 -64.21
C PHE A 218 -58.19 5.51 -63.29
N LYS A 219 -59.01 6.56 -63.26
CA LYS A 219 -58.77 7.75 -62.42
C LYS A 219 -58.87 7.44 -60.92
N VAL A 220 -59.80 6.56 -60.53
CA VAL A 220 -60.03 6.20 -59.12
C VAL A 220 -59.02 5.15 -58.62
N ASN A 221 -58.60 4.22 -59.47
CA ASN A 221 -57.75 3.09 -59.07
C ASN A 221 -56.25 3.30 -59.34
N TYR A 222 -55.87 4.32 -60.14
CA TYR A 222 -54.45 4.61 -60.35
C TYR A 222 -53.86 5.33 -59.14
N GLU A 223 -53.24 4.55 -58.27
CA GLU A 223 -52.31 5.01 -57.25
C GLU A 223 -50.93 4.51 -57.62
N TRP A 224 -49.97 5.41 -57.87
CA TRP A 224 -48.59 4.99 -57.97
C TRP A 224 -48.14 4.42 -56.62
N ARG A 225 -47.65 3.18 -56.63
CA ARG A 225 -47.09 2.53 -55.46
C ARG A 225 -45.62 2.25 -55.71
N PRO A 226 -44.73 2.51 -54.74
CA PRO A 226 -43.34 2.18 -54.90
C PRO A 226 -43.19 0.66 -55.14
N PRO A 227 -42.22 0.24 -55.97
CA PRO A 227 -42.04 -1.17 -56.28
C PRO A 227 -41.80 -1.97 -54.99
N ASN A 228 -42.48 -3.11 -54.87
CA ASN A 228 -42.32 -4.01 -53.71
C ASN A 228 -40.85 -4.45 -53.57
N LYS A 229 -40.41 -4.77 -52.35
CA LYS A 229 -39.05 -5.21 -52.03
C LYS A 229 -38.57 -6.35 -52.95
N GLU A 230 -39.45 -7.29 -53.28
CA GLU A 230 -39.17 -8.39 -54.21
C GLU A 230 -38.88 -7.92 -55.64
N LYS A 231 -39.64 -6.93 -56.15
CA LYS A 231 -39.37 -6.30 -57.45
C LYS A 231 -38.05 -5.53 -57.42
N ILE A 232 -37.78 -4.79 -56.34
CA ILE A 232 -36.51 -4.06 -56.17
C ILE A 232 -35.33 -5.03 -56.19
N GLU A 233 -35.42 -6.15 -55.45
CA GLU A 233 -34.39 -7.18 -55.43
C GLU A 233 -34.22 -7.84 -56.80
N PHE A 234 -35.30 -8.14 -57.52
CA PHE A 234 -35.26 -8.64 -58.89
C PHE A 234 -34.56 -7.68 -59.87
N PHE A 235 -34.85 -6.37 -59.83
CA PHE A 235 -34.16 -5.40 -60.69
C PHE A 235 -32.70 -5.19 -60.28
N ARG A 236 -32.37 -5.32 -58.98
CA ARG A 236 -30.97 -5.29 -58.49
C ARG A 236 -30.18 -6.48 -59.00
N THR A 237 -30.73 -7.69 -58.94
CA THR A 237 -30.05 -8.90 -59.44
C THR A 237 -29.86 -8.82 -60.95
N LEU A 238 -30.88 -8.39 -61.70
CA LEU A 238 -30.81 -8.19 -63.14
C LEU A 238 -29.74 -7.16 -63.54
N SER A 239 -29.66 -6.03 -62.83
CA SER A 239 -28.63 -4.99 -63.06
C SER A 239 -27.22 -5.51 -62.77
N GLN A 240 -27.04 -6.29 -61.70
CA GLN A 240 -25.77 -6.94 -61.39
C GLN A 240 -25.35 -7.95 -62.45
N GLU A 241 -26.30 -8.73 -62.98
CA GLU A 241 -26.07 -9.66 -64.09
C GLU A 241 -25.68 -8.93 -65.38
N GLN A 242 -26.38 -7.85 -65.75
CA GLN A 242 -26.03 -7.02 -66.90
C GLN A 242 -24.65 -6.38 -66.77
N GLN A 243 -24.28 -5.88 -65.58
CA GLN A 243 -22.94 -5.34 -65.33
C GLN A 243 -21.85 -6.42 -65.41
N LYS A 244 -22.12 -7.63 -64.92
CA LYS A 244 -21.21 -8.78 -65.09
C LYS A 244 -21.05 -9.14 -66.57
N LEU A 245 -22.14 -9.16 -67.33
CA LEU A 245 -22.12 -9.45 -68.77
C LEU A 245 -21.36 -8.38 -69.56
N MET A 246 -21.58 -7.10 -69.25
CA MET A 246 -20.82 -5.99 -69.85
C MET A 246 -19.33 -6.02 -69.46
N LYS A 247 -18.99 -6.42 -68.23
CA LYS A 247 -17.58 -6.63 -67.84
C LYS A 247 -16.95 -7.80 -68.60
N GLN A 248 -17.67 -8.90 -68.77
CA GLN A 248 -17.21 -10.05 -69.56
C GLN A 248 -17.02 -9.68 -71.04
N GLN A 249 -17.96 -8.95 -71.65
CA GLN A 249 -17.87 -8.46 -73.02
C GLN A 249 -16.71 -7.45 -73.21
N LYS A 250 -16.45 -6.59 -72.22
CA LYS A 250 -15.27 -5.69 -72.24
C LYS A 250 -13.94 -6.43 -72.06
N LEU A 251 -13.95 -7.60 -71.41
CA LEU A 251 -12.78 -8.47 -71.31
C LEU A 251 -12.52 -9.25 -72.61
N THR A 252 -13.57 -9.60 -73.38
CA THR A 252 -13.44 -10.32 -74.65
C THR A 252 -13.26 -9.41 -75.87
N ALA A 253 -13.48 -8.10 -75.74
CA ALA A 253 -13.27 -7.09 -76.78
C ALA A 253 -11.88 -6.41 -76.73
N LYS A 254 -10.93 -6.97 -75.97
CA LYS A 254 -9.49 -6.65 -76.00
C LYS A 254 -8.74 -7.86 -76.54
#